data_AF-A0A7S3M6M0-F1
#
_entry.id   AF-A0A7S3M6M0-F1
#
_cell.length_a   1.000
_cell.length_b   1.000
_cell.length_c   1.000
_cell.angle_alpha   90.00
_cell.angle_beta   90.00
_cell.angle_gamma   90.00
#
_symmetry.space_group_name_H-M   'P 1'
#
loop_
_entity.id
_entity.type
_entity.pdbx_description
1 polymer ?
#
loop_
_entity_poly.entity_id
_entity_poly.type
_entity_poly.pdbx_seq_one_letter_code
_entity_poly.pdbx_strand_id
1 'polypeptide(L)'
;ELAILKLLRDSPGAKTIYVAPLKALARERLQDWNRKFGTQGGAGRKTPGLGLRILELTGDVTPSMEELNRSDILIVTPEKWDSISRGWQKRGYVQKVQLVIIDEIHLLGVDRGPVLEVLVSRMRFISTQTASPIRFVGLSTALANPRDLADWLGIGDVGVYNFRSSVRPVPLTSHIQGYPGKNYCPRMATMNKPCYAAILEHSPTKPALIFVSSRRQTRLTALDLIAYCASDDNPKQFLHMPEEEIEAIAATLQDRALRDTIVFGVALHHAGLHAHDRKTVEELFFQGKLQVLVCTSTLAWGVNLPCHLVIVKGTEYFDAKQCKYVDMPVTDVLQMMGRAGRP
;
A
#
# COMPACT_ATOMS: atom_id res chain seq x y z
N GLU A 1 -1.33 -8.83 14.25
CA GLU A 1 -0.25 -9.25 15.18
C GLU A 1 -0.78 -9.80 16.50
N LEU A 2 -1.51 -9.03 17.32
CA LEU A 2 -2.05 -9.50 18.61
C LEU A 2 -2.84 -10.83 18.51
N ALA A 3 -3.69 -10.98 17.49
CA ALA A 3 -4.45 -12.22 17.27
C ALA A 3 -3.54 -13.43 16.99
N ILE A 4 -2.41 -13.21 16.30
CA ILE A 4 -1.42 -14.24 16.00
C ILE A 4 -0.74 -14.69 17.29
N LEU A 5 -0.28 -13.74 18.11
CA LEU A 5 0.37 -14.04 19.39
C LEU A 5 -0.55 -14.83 20.34
N LYS A 6 -1.84 -14.46 20.40
CA LYS A 6 -2.82 -15.22 21.17
C LYS A 6 -3.00 -16.65 20.63
N LEU A 7 -3.09 -16.82 19.31
CA LEU A 7 -3.22 -18.14 18.70
C LEU A 7 -2.02 -19.04 19.03
N LEU A 8 -0.80 -18.51 18.88
CA LEU A 8 0.42 -19.28 19.12
C LEU A 8 0.54 -19.74 20.58
N ARG A 9 0.04 -18.94 21.52
CA ARG A 9 -0.02 -19.29 22.94
C ARG A 9 -1.09 -20.35 23.21
N ASP A 10 -2.28 -20.19 22.66
CA ASP A 10 -3.45 -21.01 23.00
C ASP A 10 -3.49 -22.33 22.20
N SER A 11 -2.87 -22.40 21.01
CA SER A 11 -2.91 -23.58 20.12
C SER A 11 -1.62 -23.73 19.31
N PRO A 12 -0.55 -24.30 19.90
CA PRO A 12 0.70 -24.56 19.20
C PRO A 12 0.50 -25.47 17.97
N GLY A 13 1.08 -25.08 16.84
CA GLY A 13 0.95 -25.81 15.56
C GLY A 13 -0.30 -25.47 14.74
N ALA A 14 -1.18 -24.60 15.24
CA ALA A 14 -2.24 -23.99 14.46
C ALA A 14 -1.67 -23.03 13.41
N LYS A 15 -2.34 -22.94 12.25
CA LYS A 15 -1.91 -22.08 11.14
C LYS A 15 -2.69 -20.79 11.09
N THR A 16 -1.98 -19.70 10.81
CA THR A 16 -2.57 -18.39 10.50
C THR A 16 -2.53 -18.14 9.01
N ILE A 17 -3.65 -17.71 8.44
CA ILE A 17 -3.73 -17.16 7.09
C ILE A 17 -3.88 -15.65 7.21
N TYR A 18 -3.04 -14.91 6.50
CA TYR A 18 -3.17 -13.47 6.30
C TYR A 18 -3.43 -13.21 4.82
N VAL A 19 -4.62 -12.70 4.52
CA VAL A 19 -5.08 -12.39 3.17
C VAL A 19 -4.75 -10.94 2.87
N ALA A 20 -3.77 -10.71 2.00
CA ALA A 20 -3.42 -9.40 1.50
C ALA A 20 -4.19 -9.13 0.20
N PRO A 21 -4.83 -7.96 0.02
CA PRO A 21 -5.61 -7.67 -1.18
C PRO A 21 -4.73 -7.55 -2.43
N LEU A 22 -3.46 -7.19 -2.27
CA LEU A 22 -2.50 -6.92 -3.34
C LEU A 22 -1.17 -7.61 -3.05
N LYS A 23 -0.49 -8.05 -4.12
CA LYS A 23 0.85 -8.67 -4.03
C LYS A 23 1.89 -7.76 -3.36
N ALA A 24 1.83 -6.46 -3.61
CA ALA A 24 2.75 -5.49 -3.00
C ALA A 24 2.61 -5.46 -1.47
N LEU A 25 1.36 -5.45 -0.97
CA LEU A 25 1.08 -5.53 0.46
C LEU A 25 1.50 -6.88 1.05
N ALA A 26 1.29 -7.99 0.33
CA ALA A 26 1.79 -9.30 0.76
C ALA A 26 3.31 -9.28 1.01
N ARG A 27 4.09 -8.74 0.05
CA ARG A 27 5.55 -8.65 0.16
C ARG A 27 6.00 -7.73 1.29
N GLU A 28 5.35 -6.57 1.44
CA GLU A 28 5.65 -5.64 2.53
C GLU A 28 5.44 -6.31 3.90
N ARG A 29 4.31 -7.03 4.06
CA ARG A 29 4.00 -7.74 5.29
C ARG A 29 4.92 -8.93 5.54
N LEU A 30 5.32 -9.65 4.48
CA LEU A 30 6.32 -10.72 4.57
C LEU A 30 7.63 -10.20 5.14
N GLN A 31 8.15 -9.08 4.63
CA GLN A 31 9.40 -8.49 5.12
C GLN A 31 9.27 -8.01 6.58
N ASP A 32 8.19 -7.31 6.92
CA ASP A 32 7.96 -6.81 8.27
C ASP A 32 7.80 -7.94 9.29
N TRP A 33 7.02 -8.98 8.96
CA TRP A 33 6.81 -10.11 9.86
C TRP A 33 8.01 -11.04 9.92
N ASN A 34 8.78 -11.23 8.86
CA ASN A 34 10.05 -11.97 8.96
C ASN A 34 11.00 -11.27 9.93
N ARG A 35 11.07 -9.93 9.89
CA ARG A 35 11.87 -9.14 10.83
C ARG A 35 11.37 -9.21 12.28
N LYS A 36 10.05 -9.31 12.50
CA LYS A 36 9.42 -9.31 13.83
C LYS A 36 9.31 -10.69 14.46
N PHE A 37 8.85 -11.68 13.70
CA PHE A 37 8.49 -13.02 14.17
C PHE A 37 9.38 -14.13 13.60
N GLY A 38 10.12 -13.86 12.52
CA GLY A 38 10.93 -14.86 11.84
C GLY A 38 12.10 -15.39 12.67
N THR A 39 12.84 -16.32 12.07
CA THR A 39 14.02 -16.96 12.68
C THR A 39 15.24 -16.04 12.72
N GLN A 40 15.33 -15.08 11.79
CA GLN A 40 16.35 -14.04 11.81
C GLN A 40 15.78 -12.82 12.55
N GLY A 41 16.28 -12.56 13.76
CA GLY A 41 15.98 -11.30 14.45
C GLY A 41 16.35 -10.13 13.55
N GLY A 42 15.49 -9.11 13.47
CA GLY A 42 15.77 -7.93 12.64
C GLY A 42 17.15 -7.34 12.90
N ALA A 43 17.83 -6.88 11.84
CA ALA A 43 19.13 -6.22 11.94
C ALA A 43 19.10 -5.16 13.07
N GLY A 44 19.88 -5.38 14.13
CA GLY A 44 19.95 -4.51 15.30
C GLY A 44 19.14 -4.93 16.54
N ARG A 45 18.35 -6.02 16.51
CA ARG A 45 17.69 -6.56 17.72
C ARG A 45 18.57 -7.61 18.41
N LYS A 46 18.87 -7.38 19.69
CA LYS A 46 19.61 -8.33 20.58
C LYS A 46 18.80 -9.59 20.94
N THR A 47 17.49 -9.63 20.65
CA THR A 47 16.64 -10.80 20.88
C THR A 47 16.33 -11.49 19.55
N PRO A 48 16.53 -12.82 19.43
CA PRO A 48 16.04 -13.58 18.28
C PRO A 48 14.51 -13.39 18.14
N GLY A 49 13.99 -13.43 16.92
CA GLY A 49 12.54 -13.42 16.70
C GLY A 49 11.86 -14.65 17.31
N LEU A 50 10.54 -14.74 17.17
CA LEU A 50 9.75 -15.87 17.72
C LEU A 50 10.03 -17.23 17.04
N GLY A 51 10.91 -17.27 16.04
CA GLY A 51 11.26 -18.49 15.31
C GLY A 51 10.14 -19.01 14.40
N LEU A 52 9.16 -18.16 14.07
CA LEU A 52 8.03 -18.55 13.23
C LEU A 52 8.44 -18.65 11.76
N ARG A 53 7.87 -19.63 11.06
CA ARG A 53 8.04 -19.79 9.62
C ARG A 53 6.92 -19.07 8.90
N ILE A 54 7.27 -17.94 8.28
CA ILE A 54 6.35 -17.12 7.49
C ILE A 54 6.62 -17.37 6.03
N LEU A 55 5.56 -17.62 5.26
CA LEU A 55 5.68 -17.99 3.86
C LEU A 55 4.71 -17.17 3.01
N GLU A 56 5.20 -16.66 1.88
CA GLU A 56 4.40 -16.01 0.85
C GLU A 56 3.81 -17.04 -0.11
N LEU A 57 2.53 -16.88 -0.43
CA LEU A 57 1.79 -17.72 -1.34
C LEU A 57 0.98 -16.84 -2.29
N THR A 58 1.65 -16.37 -3.34
CA THR A 58 1.08 -15.51 -4.38
C THR A 58 1.08 -16.23 -5.73
N GLY A 59 0.58 -15.58 -6.79
CA GLY A 59 0.60 -16.16 -8.14
C GLY A 59 2.02 -16.47 -8.64
N ASP A 60 3.04 -15.75 -8.14
CA ASP A 60 4.42 -15.85 -8.64
C ASP A 60 5.27 -16.83 -7.83
N VAL A 61 4.81 -17.21 -6.63
CA VAL A 61 5.54 -18.06 -5.69
C VAL A 61 4.68 -19.27 -5.32
N THR A 62 5.15 -20.47 -5.67
CA THR A 62 4.49 -21.72 -5.27
C THR A 62 5.48 -22.56 -4.47
N PRO A 63 5.42 -22.46 -3.13
CA PRO A 63 6.25 -23.26 -2.23
C PRO A 63 5.93 -24.75 -2.34
N SER A 64 6.88 -25.57 -1.87
CA SER A 64 6.69 -27.01 -1.76
C SER A 64 5.63 -27.37 -0.70
N MET A 65 5.06 -28.57 -0.81
CA MET A 65 4.10 -29.07 0.19
C MET A 65 4.73 -29.22 1.59
N GLU A 66 6.03 -29.51 1.66
CA GLU A 66 6.76 -29.64 2.92
C GLU A 66 6.86 -28.28 3.64
N GLU A 67 7.18 -27.22 2.90
CA GLU A 67 7.23 -25.85 3.43
C GLU A 67 5.85 -25.37 3.88
N LEU A 68 4.79 -25.65 3.10
CA LEU A 68 3.41 -25.32 3.48
C LEU A 68 3.01 -26.02 4.77
N ASN A 69 3.36 -27.29 4.94
CA ASN A 69 3.06 -28.05 6.16
C ASN A 69 3.85 -27.52 7.37
N ARG A 70 5.08 -27.05 7.17
CA ARG A 70 5.93 -26.50 8.23
C ARG A 70 5.62 -25.04 8.59
N SER A 71 5.06 -24.24 7.69
CA SER A 71 4.75 -22.82 7.95
C SER A 71 3.81 -22.61 9.15
N ASP A 72 3.99 -21.51 9.87
CA ASP A 72 3.10 -21.10 10.96
C ASP A 72 2.14 -20.00 10.47
N ILE A 73 2.64 -19.13 9.58
CA ILE A 73 1.90 -18.01 9.00
C ILE A 73 2.03 -18.06 7.48
N LEU A 74 0.88 -18.06 6.79
CA LEU A 74 0.80 -17.97 5.33
C LEU A 74 0.25 -16.60 4.93
N ILE A 75 1.04 -15.84 4.17
CA ILE A 75 0.64 -14.57 3.57
C ILE A 75 0.20 -14.87 2.14
N VAL A 76 -1.08 -14.65 1.84
CA VAL A 76 -1.71 -15.11 0.59
C VAL A 76 -2.45 -13.98 -0.12
N THR A 77 -2.63 -14.07 -1.44
CA THR A 77 -3.67 -13.29 -2.14
C THR A 77 -4.99 -14.06 -2.19
N PRO A 78 -6.15 -13.38 -2.30
CA PRO A 78 -7.45 -14.03 -2.36
C PRO A 78 -7.53 -15.13 -3.42
N GLU A 79 -7.02 -14.87 -4.63
CA GLU A 79 -7.10 -15.80 -5.76
C GLU A 79 -6.28 -17.07 -5.51
N LYS A 80 -5.09 -16.92 -4.92
CA LYS A 80 -4.21 -18.06 -4.65
C LYS A 80 -4.79 -18.94 -3.54
N TRP A 81 -5.33 -18.33 -2.48
CA TRP A 81 -5.97 -19.09 -1.41
C TRP A 81 -7.31 -19.69 -1.83
N ASP A 82 -8.09 -19.03 -2.69
CA ASP A 82 -9.28 -19.61 -3.31
C ASP A 82 -8.93 -20.90 -4.06
N SER A 83 -7.92 -20.86 -4.94
CA SER A 83 -7.45 -22.04 -5.68
C SER A 83 -7.05 -23.19 -4.75
N ILE A 84 -6.37 -22.88 -3.65
CA ILE A 84 -5.85 -23.88 -2.70
C ILE A 84 -6.93 -24.50 -1.84
N SER A 85 -7.83 -23.67 -1.32
CA SER A 85 -8.89 -24.08 -0.39
C SER A 85 -10.01 -24.88 -1.06
N ARG A 86 -10.13 -24.89 -2.40
CA ARG A 86 -11.05 -25.78 -3.13
C ARG A 86 -10.83 -27.26 -2.83
N GLY A 87 -9.58 -27.67 -2.56
CA GLY A 87 -9.20 -29.06 -2.25
C GLY A 87 -8.93 -29.33 -0.77
N TRP A 88 -9.57 -28.58 0.13
CA TRP A 88 -9.25 -28.58 1.57
C TRP A 88 -9.35 -29.96 2.25
N GLN A 89 -10.22 -30.86 1.78
CA GLN A 89 -10.38 -32.20 2.37
C GLN A 89 -9.11 -33.04 2.24
N LYS A 90 -8.31 -32.82 1.18
CA LYS A 90 -7.06 -33.56 0.93
C LYS A 90 -5.83 -32.85 1.51
N ARG A 91 -6.00 -31.66 2.08
CA ARG A 91 -4.89 -30.76 2.45
C ARG A 91 -4.93 -30.49 3.95
N GLY A 92 -4.17 -31.29 4.71
CA GLY A 92 -4.13 -31.18 6.17
C GLY A 92 -3.73 -29.79 6.69
N TYR A 93 -2.88 -29.05 5.98
CA TYR A 93 -2.53 -27.67 6.37
C TYR A 93 -3.71 -26.70 6.27
N VAL A 94 -4.67 -26.91 5.36
CA VAL A 94 -5.87 -26.06 5.26
C VAL A 94 -6.80 -26.33 6.45
N GLN A 95 -6.92 -27.60 6.86
CA GLN A 95 -7.73 -28.00 8.01
C GLN A 95 -7.15 -27.54 9.36
N LYS A 96 -5.82 -27.32 9.42
CA LYS A 96 -5.12 -26.79 10.60
C LYS A 96 -5.21 -25.26 10.75
N VAL A 97 -5.86 -24.56 9.82
CA VAL A 97 -6.06 -23.13 9.94
C VAL A 97 -7.05 -22.84 11.06
N GLN A 98 -6.67 -21.97 11.99
CA GLN A 98 -7.54 -21.52 13.09
C GLN A 98 -7.66 -19.99 13.17
N LEU A 99 -6.90 -19.26 12.37
CA LEU A 99 -6.99 -17.80 12.28
C LEU A 99 -6.90 -17.36 10.83
N VAL A 100 -7.88 -16.58 10.39
CA VAL A 100 -7.90 -15.89 9.09
C VAL A 100 -7.96 -14.40 9.35
N ILE A 101 -6.90 -13.69 8.97
CA ILE A 101 -6.81 -12.24 8.99
C ILE A 101 -7.01 -11.75 7.56
N ILE A 102 -7.93 -10.82 7.36
CA ILE A 102 -8.23 -10.22 6.06
C ILE A 102 -7.88 -8.75 6.16
N ASP A 103 -6.86 -8.32 5.43
CA ASP A 103 -6.49 -6.92 5.40
C ASP A 103 -7.26 -6.17 4.31
N GLU A 104 -7.54 -4.90 4.57
CA GLU A 104 -8.32 -4.00 3.71
C GLU A 104 -9.63 -4.63 3.20
N ILE A 105 -10.41 -5.26 4.09
CA ILE A 105 -11.63 -6.00 3.74
C ILE A 105 -12.70 -5.16 3.04
N HIS A 106 -12.66 -3.82 3.18
CA HIS A 106 -13.51 -2.91 2.42
C HIS A 106 -13.32 -3.01 0.89
N LEU A 107 -12.22 -3.59 0.43
CA LEU A 107 -12.00 -3.93 -0.99
C LEU A 107 -12.89 -5.10 -1.48
N LEU A 108 -13.79 -5.61 -0.63
CA LEU A 108 -14.88 -6.49 -1.04
C LEU A 108 -15.78 -5.83 -2.12
N GLY A 109 -15.87 -4.49 -2.14
CA GLY A 109 -16.71 -3.76 -3.11
C GLY A 109 -16.09 -3.52 -4.49
N VAL A 110 -14.86 -3.98 -4.75
CA VAL A 110 -14.16 -3.77 -6.04
C VAL A 110 -14.10 -5.06 -6.87
N ASP A 111 -13.54 -5.01 -8.08
CA ASP A 111 -13.50 -6.13 -9.05
C ASP A 111 -13.03 -7.49 -8.50
N ARG A 112 -12.17 -7.51 -7.47
CA ARG A 112 -11.65 -8.73 -6.84
C ARG A 112 -12.44 -9.21 -5.62
N GLY A 113 -13.44 -8.43 -5.21
CA GLY A 113 -14.32 -8.71 -4.10
C GLY A 113 -14.98 -10.09 -4.13
N PRO A 114 -15.55 -10.54 -5.27
CA PRO A 114 -16.21 -11.84 -5.33
C PRO A 114 -15.30 -13.02 -4.96
N VAL A 115 -14.00 -12.93 -5.26
CA VAL A 115 -13.03 -13.98 -4.88
C VAL A 115 -12.82 -13.98 -3.36
N LEU A 116 -12.70 -12.81 -2.75
CA LEU A 116 -12.63 -12.68 -1.30
C LEU A 116 -13.92 -13.18 -0.63
N GLU A 117 -15.07 -12.92 -1.26
CA GLU A 117 -16.37 -13.35 -0.76
C GLU A 117 -16.47 -14.88 -0.68
N VAL A 118 -16.11 -15.55 -1.77
CA VAL A 118 -16.07 -17.01 -1.88
C VAL A 118 -15.07 -17.61 -0.89
N LEU A 119 -13.91 -16.97 -0.73
CA LEU A 119 -12.87 -17.40 0.21
C LEU A 119 -13.39 -17.45 1.64
N VAL A 120 -13.99 -16.35 2.11
CA VAL A 120 -14.50 -16.25 3.48
C VAL A 120 -15.64 -17.24 3.70
N SER A 121 -16.58 -17.31 2.75
CA SER A 121 -17.71 -18.24 2.81
C SER A 121 -17.23 -19.69 2.90
N ARG A 122 -16.21 -20.06 2.13
CA ARG A 122 -15.60 -21.40 2.19
C ARG A 122 -14.89 -21.65 3.53
N MET A 123 -14.12 -20.69 4.04
CA MET A 123 -13.44 -20.86 5.33
C MET A 123 -14.43 -20.98 6.49
N ARG A 124 -15.57 -20.28 6.45
CA ARG A 124 -16.67 -20.48 7.40
C ARG A 124 -17.24 -21.88 7.28
N PHE A 125 -17.52 -22.35 6.06
CA PHE A 125 -17.98 -23.71 5.84
C PHE A 125 -16.99 -24.76 6.39
N ILE A 126 -15.69 -24.61 6.11
CA ILE A 126 -14.64 -25.49 6.66
C ILE A 126 -14.68 -25.48 8.19
N SER A 127 -14.81 -24.31 8.82
CA SER A 127 -14.92 -24.19 10.28
C SER A 127 -16.12 -24.92 10.88
N THR A 128 -17.19 -25.16 10.11
CA THR A 128 -18.35 -25.94 10.59
C THR A 128 -18.15 -27.44 10.42
N GLN A 129 -17.24 -27.85 9.53
CA GLN A 129 -16.95 -29.26 9.22
C GLN A 129 -15.76 -29.81 10.01
N THR A 130 -14.89 -28.93 10.52
CA THR A 130 -13.73 -29.31 11.35
C THR A 130 -14.02 -29.09 12.83
N ALA A 131 -13.37 -29.89 13.69
CA ALA A 131 -13.47 -29.72 15.14
C ALA A 131 -12.74 -28.47 15.68
N SER A 132 -12.04 -27.74 14.80
CA SER A 132 -11.24 -26.56 15.15
C SER A 132 -11.95 -25.30 14.63
N PRO A 133 -12.51 -24.45 15.52
CA PRO A 133 -13.14 -23.22 15.10
C PRO A 133 -12.11 -22.25 14.51
N ILE A 134 -12.50 -21.58 13.42
CA ILE A 134 -11.66 -20.61 12.73
C ILE A 134 -12.06 -19.21 13.17
N ARG A 135 -11.12 -18.47 13.76
CA ARG A 135 -11.30 -17.07 14.10
C ARG A 135 -11.07 -16.19 12.87
N PHE A 136 -12.01 -15.29 12.59
CA PHE A 136 -11.85 -14.24 11.58
C PHE A 136 -11.45 -12.92 12.23
N VAL A 137 -10.57 -12.17 11.56
CA VAL A 137 -10.19 -10.80 11.89
C VAL A 137 -10.17 -9.99 10.60
N GLY A 138 -11.14 -9.11 10.41
CA GLY A 138 -11.16 -8.15 9.30
C GLY A 138 -10.53 -6.82 9.71
N LEU A 139 -9.57 -6.33 8.92
CA LEU A 139 -9.00 -5.00 9.06
C LEU A 139 -9.52 -4.13 7.93
N SER A 140 -10.00 -2.94 8.26
CA SER A 140 -10.68 -2.06 7.31
C SER A 140 -10.44 -0.60 7.62
N THR A 141 -10.63 0.25 6.61
CA THR A 141 -10.99 1.65 6.81
C THR A 141 -12.41 1.77 7.37
N ALA A 142 -12.80 2.98 7.79
CA ALA A 142 -14.13 3.26 8.32
C ALA A 142 -15.23 2.86 7.31
N LEU A 143 -16.20 2.06 7.76
CA LEU A 143 -17.28 1.54 6.93
C LEU A 143 -18.64 2.16 7.30
N ALA A 144 -19.52 2.31 6.32
CA ALA A 144 -20.89 2.75 6.57
C ALA A 144 -21.76 1.64 7.18
N ASN A 145 -21.55 0.40 6.74
CA ASN A 145 -22.33 -0.79 7.14
C ASN A 145 -21.45 -1.89 7.77
N PRO A 146 -20.77 -1.63 8.91
CA PRO A 146 -19.87 -2.60 9.52
C PRO A 146 -20.59 -3.85 10.07
N ARG A 147 -21.90 -3.76 10.33
CA ARG A 147 -22.71 -4.86 10.89
C ARG A 147 -22.93 -5.97 9.87
N ASP A 148 -23.32 -5.63 8.65
CA ASP A 148 -23.50 -6.61 7.57
C ASP A 148 -22.21 -7.43 7.34
N LEU A 149 -21.06 -6.75 7.36
CA LEU A 149 -19.75 -7.38 7.23
C LEU A 149 -19.42 -8.27 8.44
N ALA A 150 -19.78 -7.84 9.65
CA ALA A 150 -19.59 -8.60 10.87
C ALA A 150 -20.42 -9.89 10.87
N ASP A 151 -21.70 -9.80 10.54
CA ASP A 151 -22.62 -10.93 10.43
C ASP A 151 -22.13 -11.94 9.37
N TRP A 152 -21.67 -11.42 8.23
CA TRP A 152 -21.06 -12.21 7.17
C TRP A 152 -19.75 -12.90 7.60
N LEU A 153 -18.94 -12.28 8.46
CA LEU A 153 -17.76 -12.92 9.06
C LEU A 153 -18.10 -13.85 10.24
N GLY A 154 -19.33 -13.82 10.75
CA GLY A 154 -19.73 -14.55 11.95
C GLY A 154 -19.21 -13.92 13.24
N ILE A 155 -19.02 -12.60 13.26
CA ILE A 155 -18.65 -11.82 14.43
C ILE A 155 -19.93 -11.43 15.16
N GLY A 156 -20.08 -11.85 16.41
CA GLY A 156 -21.25 -11.47 17.24
C GLY A 156 -21.22 -10.01 17.70
N ASP A 157 -22.10 -9.66 18.63
CA ASP A 157 -22.29 -8.28 19.12
C ASP A 157 -21.00 -7.65 19.69
N VAL A 158 -20.12 -8.47 20.26
CA VAL A 158 -18.81 -8.05 20.79
C VAL A 158 -17.73 -8.45 19.80
N GLY A 159 -17.08 -7.44 19.20
CA GLY A 159 -15.97 -7.67 18.26
C GLY A 159 -15.94 -6.69 17.08
N VAL A 160 -16.99 -5.92 16.87
CA VAL A 160 -17.07 -4.90 15.82
C VAL A 160 -16.59 -3.55 16.35
N TYR A 161 -15.45 -3.09 15.86
CA TYR A 161 -14.90 -1.79 16.18
C TYR A 161 -14.82 -0.94 14.91
N ASN A 162 -15.78 -0.04 14.72
CA ASN A 162 -15.84 0.87 13.59
C ASN A 162 -15.65 2.31 14.07
N PHE A 163 -14.52 2.92 13.70
CA PHE A 163 -14.17 4.28 14.11
C PHE A 163 -14.47 5.26 12.98
N ARG A 164 -14.75 6.52 13.33
CA ARG A 164 -14.89 7.59 12.33
C ARG A 164 -13.56 7.81 11.63
N SER A 165 -13.58 8.22 10.36
CA SER A 165 -12.37 8.50 9.56
C SER A 165 -11.46 9.59 10.16
N SER A 166 -12.00 10.44 11.03
CA SER A 166 -11.29 11.46 11.79
C SER A 166 -10.49 10.91 12.97
N VAL A 167 -10.77 9.68 13.44
CA VAL A 167 -10.04 9.03 14.53
C VAL A 167 -8.71 8.52 13.97
N ARG A 168 -7.68 9.37 14.04
CA ARG A 168 -6.33 9.08 13.56
C ARG A 168 -5.30 9.53 14.61
N PRO A 169 -4.19 8.81 14.79
CA PRO A 169 -3.10 9.26 15.65
C PRO A 169 -2.54 10.62 15.23
N VAL A 170 -2.45 10.84 13.90
CA VAL A 170 -2.10 12.13 13.31
C VAL A 170 -3.34 12.69 12.61
N PRO A 171 -3.88 13.84 13.05
CA PRO A 171 -5.02 14.48 12.39
C PRO A 171 -4.72 14.79 10.92
N LEU A 172 -5.74 14.61 10.07
CA LEU A 172 -5.66 14.93 8.64
C LEU A 172 -6.57 16.12 8.34
N THR A 173 -6.00 17.21 7.82
CA THR A 173 -6.76 18.32 7.24
C THR A 173 -6.86 18.12 5.74
N SER A 174 -8.07 18.20 5.18
CA SER A 174 -8.31 18.01 3.75
C SER A 174 -8.79 19.31 3.11
N HIS A 175 -8.16 19.68 2.01
CA HIS A 175 -8.54 20.82 1.18
C HIS A 175 -8.94 20.28 -0.20
N ILE A 176 -10.13 20.66 -0.66
CA ILE A 176 -10.66 20.23 -1.97
C ILE A 176 -10.79 21.45 -2.86
N GLN A 177 -10.13 21.42 -4.01
CA GLN A 177 -10.17 22.49 -5.00
C GLN A 177 -10.76 21.95 -6.31
N GLY A 178 -11.84 22.59 -6.77
CA GLY A 178 -12.49 22.24 -8.03
C GLY A 178 -11.83 22.95 -9.22
N TYR A 179 -11.60 22.21 -10.31
CA TYR A 179 -11.01 22.75 -11.54
C TYR A 179 -11.99 22.57 -12.71
N PRO A 180 -12.56 23.65 -13.25
CA PRO A 180 -13.47 23.56 -14.37
C PRO A 180 -12.73 23.19 -15.67
N GLY A 181 -13.46 22.58 -16.60
CA GLY A 181 -12.95 22.23 -17.93
C GLY A 181 -13.15 20.76 -18.28
N LYS A 182 -13.60 20.50 -19.52
CA LYS A 182 -13.84 19.14 -20.02
C LYS A 182 -12.56 18.44 -20.50
N ASN A 183 -11.61 19.21 -21.01
CA ASN A 183 -10.40 18.65 -21.61
C ASN A 183 -9.38 18.31 -20.52
N TYR A 184 -9.00 17.03 -20.45
CA TYR A 184 -8.11 16.52 -19.40
C TYR A 184 -6.76 17.23 -19.35
N CYS A 185 -6.02 17.29 -20.48
CA CYS A 185 -4.65 17.83 -20.48
C CYS A 185 -4.57 19.30 -20.05
N PRO A 186 -5.36 20.24 -20.61
CA PRO A 186 -5.36 21.62 -20.15
C PRO A 186 -5.74 21.76 -18.67
N ARG A 187 -6.75 21.01 -18.22
CA ARG A 187 -7.18 21.02 -16.81
C ARG A 187 -6.10 20.49 -15.86
N MET A 188 -5.31 19.50 -16.27
CA MET A 188 -4.17 19.03 -15.47
C MET A 188 -3.04 20.07 -15.41
N ALA A 189 -2.87 20.89 -16.44
CA ALA A 189 -1.87 21.95 -16.46
C ALA A 189 -2.23 23.11 -15.52
N THR A 190 -3.52 23.50 -15.47
CA THR A 190 -3.99 24.56 -14.56
C THR A 190 -3.82 24.21 -13.08
N MET A 191 -3.70 22.92 -12.74
CA MET A 191 -3.43 22.44 -11.39
C MET A 191 -1.96 22.57 -10.97
N ASN A 192 -1.00 22.75 -11.89
CA ASN A 192 0.44 22.70 -11.55
C ASN A 192 0.86 23.86 -10.63
N LYS A 193 0.43 25.09 -10.92
CA LYS A 193 0.76 26.27 -10.09
C LYS A 193 0.13 26.18 -8.69
N PRO A 194 -1.16 25.83 -8.53
CA PRO A 194 -1.72 25.56 -7.21
C PRO A 194 -1.06 24.40 -6.45
N CYS A 195 -0.62 23.35 -7.16
CA CYS A 195 0.13 22.26 -6.52
C CYS A 195 1.45 22.79 -5.91
N TYR A 196 2.18 23.62 -6.66
CA TYR A 196 3.40 24.27 -6.16
C TYR A 196 3.11 25.14 -4.92
N ALA A 197 2.11 26.00 -5.01
CA ALA A 197 1.70 26.86 -3.88
C ALA A 197 1.30 26.05 -2.63
N ALA A 198 0.58 24.94 -2.80
CA ALA A 198 0.19 24.06 -1.71
C ALA A 198 1.40 23.40 -1.02
N ILE A 199 2.48 23.08 -1.76
CA ILE A 199 3.72 22.57 -1.17
C ILE A 199 4.35 23.64 -0.29
N LEU A 200 4.48 24.87 -0.79
CA LEU A 200 5.07 25.97 -0.03
C LEU A 200 4.24 26.33 1.21
N GLU A 201 2.91 26.31 1.10
CA GLU A 201 2.02 26.67 2.20
C GLU A 201 1.95 25.58 3.28
N HIS A 202 1.77 24.32 2.88
CA HIS A 202 1.46 23.23 3.83
C HIS A 202 2.64 22.31 4.15
N SER A 203 3.71 22.33 3.35
CA SER A 203 4.86 21.43 3.53
C SER A 203 6.18 22.04 3.04
N PRO A 204 6.57 23.25 3.51
CA PRO A 204 7.70 24.00 2.96
C PRO A 204 9.04 23.27 3.09
N THR A 205 9.22 22.47 4.14
CA THR A 205 10.47 21.72 4.41
C THR A 205 10.26 20.22 4.61
N LYS A 206 9.01 19.75 4.53
CA LYS A 206 8.65 18.35 4.83
C LYS A 206 8.28 17.59 3.55
N PRO A 207 8.42 16.26 3.53
CA PRO A 207 8.15 15.45 2.34
C PRO A 207 6.70 15.58 1.84
N ALA A 208 6.55 15.73 0.53
CA ALA A 208 5.29 15.87 -0.18
C ALA A 208 5.16 14.81 -1.29
N LEU A 209 4.04 14.08 -1.29
CA LEU A 209 3.67 13.13 -2.34
C LEU A 209 2.60 13.74 -3.26
N ILE A 210 2.82 13.67 -4.57
CA ILE A 210 1.86 14.15 -5.56
C ILE A 210 1.40 12.96 -6.41
N PHE A 211 0.16 12.52 -6.20
CA PHE A 211 -0.44 11.46 -7.00
C PHE A 211 -1.01 12.02 -8.31
N VAL A 212 -0.66 11.38 -9.42
CA VAL A 212 -1.17 11.69 -10.77
C VAL A 212 -1.63 10.43 -11.49
N SER A 213 -2.53 10.59 -12.45
CA SER A 213 -3.19 9.45 -13.11
C SER A 213 -2.39 8.79 -14.24
N SER A 214 -1.22 9.30 -14.63
CA SER A 214 -0.42 8.69 -15.69
C SER A 214 1.08 8.95 -15.59
N ARG A 215 1.88 8.06 -16.20
CA ARG A 215 3.35 8.20 -16.32
C ARG A 215 3.76 9.46 -17.07
N ARG A 216 2.94 9.92 -18.03
CA ARG A 216 3.19 11.19 -18.71
C ARG A 216 3.01 12.37 -17.75
N GLN A 217 1.99 12.31 -16.90
CA GLN A 217 1.70 13.36 -15.94
C GLN A 217 2.73 13.46 -14.81
N THR A 218 3.42 12.37 -14.44
CA THR A 218 4.50 12.46 -13.44
C THR A 218 5.59 13.40 -13.94
N ARG A 219 6.05 13.18 -15.18
CA ARG A 219 7.06 14.02 -15.83
C ARG A 219 6.60 15.46 -16.02
N LEU A 220 5.42 15.67 -16.61
CA LEU A 220 4.92 17.02 -16.89
C LEU A 220 4.76 17.84 -15.61
N THR A 221 4.18 17.23 -14.58
CA THR A 221 3.99 17.91 -13.29
C THR A 221 5.33 18.23 -12.65
N ALA A 222 6.30 17.29 -12.63
CA ALA A 222 7.62 17.54 -12.06
C ALA A 222 8.37 18.68 -12.76
N LEU A 223 8.36 18.71 -14.10
CA LEU A 223 9.03 19.77 -14.86
C LEU A 223 8.41 21.15 -14.59
N ASP A 224 7.08 21.24 -14.52
CA ASP A 224 6.42 22.52 -14.20
C ASP A 224 6.69 22.96 -12.76
N LEU A 225 6.73 22.03 -11.79
CA LEU A 225 7.13 22.36 -10.42
C LEU A 225 8.56 22.90 -10.34
N ILE A 226 9.49 22.31 -11.09
CA ILE A 226 10.88 22.81 -11.18
C ILE A 226 10.91 24.18 -11.83
N ALA A 227 10.13 24.42 -12.89
CA ALA A 227 10.06 25.72 -13.56
C ALA A 227 9.51 26.82 -12.64
N TYR A 228 8.50 26.53 -11.83
CA TYR A 228 8.00 27.46 -10.81
C TYR A 228 9.04 27.70 -9.72
N CYS A 229 9.68 26.65 -9.22
CA CYS A 229 10.75 26.76 -8.22
C CYS A 229 11.95 27.56 -8.74
N ALA A 230 12.30 27.43 -10.01
CA ALA A 230 13.38 28.18 -10.65
C ALA A 230 13.06 29.68 -10.82
N SER A 231 11.79 30.07 -10.68
CA SER A 231 11.37 31.47 -10.69
C SER A 231 11.43 32.12 -9.30
N ASP A 232 11.64 31.31 -8.25
CA ASP A 232 11.80 31.78 -6.87
C ASP A 232 13.29 31.92 -6.51
N ASP A 233 13.58 32.54 -5.35
CA ASP A 233 14.95 32.86 -4.91
C ASP A 233 15.85 31.62 -4.74
N ASN A 234 15.27 30.47 -4.40
CA ASN A 234 15.99 29.20 -4.21
C ASN A 234 15.50 28.13 -5.21
N PRO A 235 16.17 27.98 -6.37
CA PRO A 235 15.75 27.07 -7.43
C PRO A 235 15.87 25.58 -7.09
N LYS A 236 16.60 25.24 -6.02
CA LYS A 236 16.83 23.85 -5.56
C LYS A 236 16.34 23.62 -4.13
N GLN A 237 15.36 24.40 -3.66
CA GLN A 237 14.86 24.33 -2.27
C GLN A 237 14.34 22.94 -1.84
N PHE A 238 13.94 22.10 -2.78
CA PHE A 238 13.44 20.74 -2.52
C PHE A 238 14.55 19.68 -2.39
N LEU A 239 15.81 20.05 -2.67
CA LEU A 239 16.98 19.18 -2.55
C LEU A 239 17.64 19.37 -1.17
N HIS A 240 17.63 18.32 -0.36
CA HIS A 240 18.19 18.33 1.01
C HIS A 240 19.49 17.53 1.10
N MET A 241 20.33 17.66 0.07
CA MET A 241 21.65 17.03 -0.02
C MET A 241 22.60 17.81 -0.92
N PRO A 242 23.93 17.59 -0.83
CA PRO A 242 24.90 18.26 -1.68
C PRO A 242 24.68 17.98 -3.17
N GLU A 243 24.87 19.00 -4.01
CA GLU A 243 24.64 18.91 -5.45
C GLU A 243 25.55 17.88 -6.13
N GLU A 244 26.82 17.85 -5.75
CA GLU A 244 27.80 16.90 -6.30
C GLU A 244 27.39 15.43 -6.07
N GLU A 245 26.83 15.13 -4.89
CA GLU A 245 26.37 13.78 -4.55
C GLU A 245 25.14 13.38 -5.38
N ILE A 246 24.16 14.28 -5.54
CA ILE A 246 22.95 13.96 -6.32
C ILE A 246 23.25 13.89 -7.81
N GLU A 247 24.20 14.67 -8.32
CA GLU A 247 24.64 14.60 -9.72
C GLU A 247 25.35 13.27 -10.01
N ALA A 248 26.19 12.79 -9.10
CA ALA A 248 26.81 11.48 -9.21
C ALA A 248 25.76 10.36 -9.21
N ILE A 249 24.74 10.44 -8.34
CA ILE A 249 23.63 9.48 -8.32
C ILE A 249 22.79 9.58 -9.60
N ALA A 250 22.47 10.80 -10.06
CA ALA A 250 21.71 11.02 -11.28
C ALA A 250 22.44 10.42 -12.51
N ALA A 251 23.77 10.37 -12.52
CA ALA A 251 24.53 9.72 -13.58
C ALA A 251 24.32 8.19 -13.64
N THR A 252 23.91 7.53 -12.55
CA THR A 252 23.67 6.07 -12.52
C THR A 252 22.25 5.68 -12.93
N LEU A 253 21.32 6.63 -12.97
CA LEU A 253 19.92 6.38 -13.28
C LEU A 253 19.70 6.13 -14.78
N GLN A 254 18.72 5.30 -15.11
CA GLN A 254 18.44 4.92 -16.49
C GLN A 254 17.36 5.79 -17.13
N ASP A 255 16.32 6.17 -16.38
CA ASP A 255 15.26 7.04 -16.89
C ASP A 255 15.74 8.50 -17.05
N ARG A 256 15.73 9.00 -18.29
CA ARG A 256 16.17 10.37 -18.61
C ARG A 256 15.38 11.44 -17.86
N ALA A 257 14.05 11.30 -17.77
CA ALA A 257 13.24 12.33 -17.11
C ALA A 257 13.51 12.37 -15.61
N LEU A 258 13.75 11.22 -14.99
CA LEU A 258 14.15 11.15 -13.59
C LEU A 258 15.52 11.81 -13.36
N ARG A 259 16.50 11.56 -14.23
CA ARG A 259 17.82 12.21 -14.16
C ARG A 259 17.73 13.73 -14.16
N ASP A 260 16.91 14.26 -15.05
CA ASP A 260 16.75 15.71 -15.24
C ASP A 260 15.99 16.37 -14.08
N THR A 261 15.16 15.61 -13.35
CA THR A 261 14.29 16.16 -12.29
C THR A 261 14.87 15.98 -10.88
N ILE A 262 15.56 14.85 -10.62
CA ILE A 262 16.01 14.47 -9.27
C ILE A 262 17.04 15.44 -8.68
N VAL A 263 17.86 16.08 -9.52
CA VAL A 263 18.87 17.08 -9.13
C VAL A 263 18.27 18.38 -8.58
N PHE A 264 16.95 18.57 -8.71
CA PHE A 264 16.20 19.68 -8.12
C PHE A 264 15.42 19.25 -6.87
N GLY A 265 15.60 18.02 -6.38
CA GLY A 265 14.85 17.49 -5.24
C GLY A 265 13.42 17.05 -5.56
N VAL A 266 13.08 16.94 -6.85
CA VAL A 266 11.78 16.47 -7.35
C VAL A 266 11.97 15.15 -8.09
N ALA A 267 11.44 14.06 -7.58
CA ALA A 267 11.57 12.74 -8.21
C ALA A 267 10.25 12.21 -8.81
N LEU A 268 10.40 11.21 -9.68
CA LEU A 268 9.31 10.50 -10.33
C LEU A 268 9.19 9.09 -9.77
N HIS A 269 7.96 8.58 -9.61
CA HIS A 269 7.74 7.15 -9.30
C HIS A 269 6.56 6.56 -10.08
N HIS A 270 6.85 5.56 -10.90
CA HIS A 270 5.81 4.80 -11.59
C HIS A 270 6.29 3.41 -11.98
N ALA A 271 5.35 2.51 -12.27
CA ALA A 271 5.63 1.13 -12.66
C ALA A 271 6.56 0.97 -13.89
N GLY A 272 6.66 1.99 -14.75
CA GLY A 272 7.54 1.98 -15.93
C GLY A 272 9.01 2.29 -15.66
N LEU A 273 9.40 2.71 -14.44
CA LEU A 273 10.81 2.96 -14.10
C LEU A 273 11.57 1.64 -13.93
N HIS A 274 12.88 1.66 -14.09
CA HIS A 274 13.72 0.50 -13.83
C HIS A 274 13.74 0.17 -12.33
N ALA A 275 13.98 -1.10 -11.99
CA ALA A 275 13.98 -1.54 -10.59
C ALA A 275 15.06 -0.81 -9.76
N HIS A 276 16.23 -0.55 -10.36
CA HIS A 276 17.28 0.25 -9.75
C HIS A 276 16.80 1.68 -9.48
N ASP A 277 16.32 2.38 -10.51
CA ASP A 277 15.81 3.76 -10.39
C ASP A 277 14.73 3.91 -9.31
N ARG A 278 13.76 2.99 -9.26
CA ARG A 278 12.69 3.00 -8.24
C ARG A 278 13.27 2.89 -6.83
N LYS A 279 14.20 1.95 -6.63
CA LYS A 279 14.82 1.72 -5.32
C LYS A 279 15.63 2.94 -4.88
N THR A 280 16.42 3.53 -5.78
CA THR A 280 17.20 4.74 -5.49
C THR A 280 16.29 5.91 -5.07
N VAL A 281 15.19 6.14 -5.80
CA VAL A 281 14.22 7.19 -5.46
C VAL A 281 13.54 6.93 -4.12
N GLU A 282 13.11 5.69 -3.87
CA GLU A 282 12.48 5.30 -2.60
C GLU A 282 13.44 5.52 -1.42
N GLU A 283 14.71 5.16 -1.55
CA GLU A 283 15.74 5.33 -0.52
C GLU A 283 16.04 6.81 -0.25
N LEU A 284 16.26 7.62 -1.29
CA LEU A 284 16.55 9.04 -1.14
C LEU A 284 15.38 9.83 -0.55
N PHE A 285 14.15 9.52 -0.98
CA PHE A 285 12.95 10.13 -0.41
C PHE A 285 12.72 9.70 1.04
N PHE A 286 12.94 8.41 1.35
CA PHE A 286 12.85 7.91 2.72
C PHE A 286 13.86 8.58 3.66
N GLN A 287 15.06 8.87 3.19
CA GLN A 287 16.10 9.59 3.94
C GLN A 287 15.86 11.11 4.02
N GLY A 288 14.77 11.62 3.44
CA GLY A 288 14.45 13.05 3.42
C GLY A 288 15.37 13.88 2.52
N LYS A 289 16.14 13.25 1.63
CA LYS A 289 17.06 13.92 0.69
C LYS A 289 16.31 14.60 -0.46
N LEU A 290 15.16 14.04 -0.82
CA LEU A 290 14.24 14.57 -1.81
C LEU A 290 12.94 14.96 -1.10
N GLN A 291 12.49 16.19 -1.30
CA GLN A 291 11.27 16.67 -0.66
C GLN A 291 10.01 16.29 -1.44
N VAL A 292 10.07 16.28 -2.77
CA VAL A 292 8.87 16.11 -3.61
C VAL A 292 8.97 14.84 -4.43
N LEU A 293 7.93 14.01 -4.36
CA LEU A 293 7.82 12.80 -5.19
C LEU A 293 6.49 12.79 -5.95
N VAL A 294 6.58 12.85 -7.27
CA VAL A 294 5.43 12.76 -8.18
C VAL A 294 5.23 11.31 -8.62
N CYS A 295 4.11 10.71 -8.25
CA CYS A 295 3.90 9.28 -8.38
C CYS A 295 2.55 8.88 -8.99
N THR A 296 2.49 7.71 -9.60
CA THR A 296 1.21 7.10 -10.01
C THR A 296 0.51 6.39 -8.84
N SER A 297 -0.80 6.15 -8.98
CA SER A 297 -1.63 5.48 -7.96
C SER A 297 -1.09 4.15 -7.43
N THR A 298 -0.23 3.47 -8.19
CA THR A 298 0.46 2.25 -7.75
C THR A 298 1.23 2.41 -6.43
N LEU A 299 1.74 3.62 -6.12
CA LEU A 299 2.45 3.88 -4.85
C LEU A 299 1.50 4.00 -3.66
N ALA A 300 0.19 4.25 -3.89
CA ALA A 300 -0.82 4.27 -2.84
C ALA A 300 -0.90 2.92 -2.11
N TRP A 301 -0.46 1.84 -2.76
CA TRP A 301 -0.48 0.48 -2.23
C TRP A 301 0.94 -0.10 -2.16
N GLY A 302 1.47 -0.37 -0.96
CA GLY A 302 2.66 -1.22 -0.81
C GLY A 302 4.05 -0.57 -0.73
N VAL A 303 4.16 0.75 -0.48
CA VAL A 303 5.43 1.37 -0.03
C VAL A 303 5.17 2.25 1.18
N ASN A 304 6.01 2.16 2.21
CA ASN A 304 5.91 3.00 3.41
C ASN A 304 6.93 4.14 3.36
N LEU A 305 6.60 5.22 2.64
CA LEU A 305 7.42 6.43 2.60
C LEU A 305 6.92 7.47 3.63
N PRO A 306 7.83 8.22 4.27
CA PRO A 306 7.46 9.32 5.14
C PRO A 306 6.79 10.41 4.30
N CYS A 307 5.65 10.94 4.76
CA CYS A 307 4.90 11.92 4.00
C CYS A 307 4.07 12.81 4.92
N HIS A 308 4.30 14.12 4.81
CA HIS A 308 3.54 15.14 5.52
C HIS A 308 2.35 15.62 4.70
N LEU A 309 2.58 15.95 3.42
CA LEU A 309 1.56 16.47 2.51
C LEU A 309 1.31 15.49 1.36
N VAL A 310 0.04 15.16 1.13
CA VAL A 310 -0.40 14.45 -0.06
C VAL A 310 -1.23 15.38 -0.93
N ILE A 311 -0.88 15.47 -2.21
CA ILE A 311 -1.67 16.14 -3.24
C ILE A 311 -2.20 15.08 -4.19
N VAL A 312 -3.52 14.97 -4.32
CA VAL A 312 -4.16 14.13 -5.35
C VAL A 312 -4.48 15.02 -6.54
N LYS A 313 -3.63 14.98 -7.57
CA LYS A 313 -3.73 15.84 -8.74
C LYS A 313 -4.51 15.13 -9.85
N GLY A 314 -5.79 15.51 -9.94
CA GLY A 314 -6.77 14.87 -10.81
C GLY A 314 -7.31 13.59 -10.19
N THR A 315 -8.62 13.44 -10.19
CA THR A 315 -9.34 12.28 -9.63
C THR A 315 -9.99 11.43 -10.73
N GLU A 316 -9.46 11.52 -11.95
CA GLU A 316 -9.91 10.77 -13.12
C GLU A 316 -8.70 10.08 -13.77
N TYR A 317 -8.92 8.93 -14.40
CA TYR A 317 -7.91 8.25 -15.21
C TYR A 317 -8.51 7.77 -16.53
N PHE A 318 -7.66 7.57 -17.54
CA PHE A 318 -8.12 7.06 -18.84
C PHE A 318 -8.29 5.54 -18.78
N ASP A 319 -9.52 5.07 -18.93
CA ASP A 319 -9.83 3.64 -19.07
C ASP A 319 -9.74 3.24 -20.55
N ALA A 320 -8.74 2.42 -20.88
CA ALA A 320 -8.51 1.93 -22.23
C ALA A 320 -9.62 0.99 -22.73
N LYS A 321 -10.34 0.28 -21.84
CA LYS A 321 -11.46 -0.59 -22.23
C LYS A 321 -12.69 0.21 -22.62
N GLN A 322 -12.93 1.30 -21.91
CA GLN A 322 -14.07 2.19 -22.15
C GLN A 322 -13.74 3.36 -23.08
N CYS A 323 -12.46 3.52 -23.47
CA CYS A 323 -11.95 4.61 -24.29
C CYS A 323 -12.33 6.01 -23.78
N LYS A 324 -12.42 6.19 -22.46
CA LYS A 324 -12.82 7.47 -21.83
C LYS A 324 -12.13 7.67 -20.50
N TYR A 325 -12.13 8.92 -20.04
CA TYR A 325 -11.78 9.22 -18.64
C TYR A 325 -12.92 8.79 -17.72
N VAL A 326 -12.57 8.11 -16.64
CA VAL A 326 -13.47 7.66 -15.59
C VAL A 326 -12.93 8.10 -14.24
N ASP A 327 -13.82 8.26 -13.27
CA ASP A 327 -13.44 8.64 -11.92
C ASP A 327 -12.61 7.55 -11.25
N MET A 328 -11.62 7.97 -10.45
CA MET A 328 -10.88 7.05 -9.59
C MET A 328 -11.82 6.46 -8.54
N PRO A 329 -11.69 5.16 -8.22
CA PRO A 329 -12.40 4.57 -7.09
C PRO A 329 -12.11 5.35 -5.81
N VAL A 330 -13.16 5.61 -5.02
CA VAL A 330 -13.04 6.32 -3.73
C VAL A 330 -12.04 5.62 -2.81
N THR A 331 -11.95 4.29 -2.86
CA THR A 331 -10.99 3.50 -2.10
C THR A 331 -9.54 3.88 -2.40
N ASP A 332 -9.21 4.14 -3.67
CA ASP A 332 -7.86 4.55 -4.07
C ASP A 332 -7.55 5.97 -3.59
N VAL A 333 -8.52 6.89 -3.70
CA VAL A 333 -8.36 8.27 -3.22
C VAL A 333 -8.16 8.29 -1.70
N LEU A 334 -8.97 7.53 -0.95
CA LEU A 334 -8.82 7.41 0.51
C LEU A 334 -7.47 6.80 0.89
N GLN A 335 -6.97 5.85 0.10
CA GLN A 335 -5.66 5.24 0.34
C GLN A 335 -4.51 6.24 0.08
N MET A 336 -4.61 7.04 -0.98
CA MET A 336 -3.67 8.14 -1.24
C MET A 336 -3.66 9.13 -0.07
N MET A 337 -4.83 9.59 0.36
CA MET A 337 -4.97 10.50 1.52
C MET A 337 -4.40 9.88 2.80
N GLY A 338 -4.53 8.56 2.98
CA GLY A 338 -3.96 7.81 4.11
C GLY A 338 -2.43 7.75 4.16
N ARG A 339 -1.74 8.26 3.14
CA ARG A 339 -0.27 8.39 3.16
C ARG A 339 0.21 9.63 3.92
N ALA A 340 -0.62 10.67 4.03
CA ALA A 340 -0.30 11.85 4.82
C ALA A 340 -0.33 11.53 6.31
N GLY A 341 0.65 12.05 7.06
CA GLY A 341 0.77 11.83 8.50
C GLY A 341 1.58 10.57 8.88
N ARG A 342 2.46 10.12 7.97
CA ARG A 342 3.48 9.09 8.27
C ARG A 342 4.80 9.83 8.55
N PRO A 343 5.19 9.99 9.84
CA PRO A 343 6.42 10.68 10.21
C PRO A 343 7.67 9.90 9.80
#